data_AF-A0A4P9Y7H2-F1
#
_entry.id   AF-A0A4P9Y7H2-F1
#
_cell.length_a   1.000
_cell.length_b   1.000
_cell.length_c   1.000
_cell.angle_alpha   90.00
_cell.angle_beta   90.00
_cell.angle_gamma   90.00
#
_symmetry.space_group_name_H-M   'P 1'
#
loop_
_entity.id
_entity.type
_entity.pdbx_description
1 polymer ?
#
loop_
_entity_poly.entity_id
_entity_poly.type
_entity_poly.pdbx_seq_one_letter_code
_entity_poly.pdbx_strand_id
1 'polypeptide(L)'
;MNTPIQEMPPTGGFKPIRYKRFLPKKGPSGLTLAVSITSIMAYGFYRVMEGRRETFELQREKLWGRIYLVPFLQAETDRDVYRRTRAQEEREAWAMQGVPNWKVGESAPAYKATKRHIPTNTEVDWL
;
A
#
# COMPACT_ATOMS: atom_id res chain seq x y z
N MET A 1 66.15 75.82 5.29
CA MET A 1 64.80 75.28 5.55
C MET A 1 64.90 73.77 5.46
N ASN A 2 64.50 73.03 6.49
CA ASN A 2 64.53 71.56 6.46
C ASN A 2 63.36 71.08 5.60
N THR A 3 63.61 70.31 4.54
CA THR A 3 62.53 69.82 3.66
C THR A 3 61.78 68.68 4.36
N PRO A 4 60.43 68.65 4.30
CA PRO A 4 59.67 67.59 4.92
C PRO A 4 59.99 66.25 4.26
N ILE A 5 60.33 65.24 5.07
CA ILE A 5 60.54 63.86 4.62
C ILE A 5 59.17 63.31 4.25
N GLN A 6 59.01 62.89 3.00
CA GLN A 6 57.78 62.28 2.50
C GLN A 6 57.85 60.77 2.70
N GLU A 7 56.88 60.21 3.42
CA GLU A 7 56.73 58.76 3.58
C GLU A 7 56.42 58.11 2.22
N MET A 8 57.22 57.12 1.84
CA MET A 8 57.13 56.43 0.56
C MET A 8 56.87 54.94 0.79
N PRO A 9 56.15 54.24 -0.10
CA PRO A 9 56.08 52.78 -0.03
C PRO A 9 57.50 52.20 -0.24
N PRO A 10 57.79 51.02 0.34
CA PRO A 10 59.08 50.37 0.13
C PRO A 10 59.30 50.09 -1.35
N THR A 11 60.56 50.09 -1.81
CA THR A 11 60.94 49.92 -3.24
C THR A 11 60.37 48.65 -3.89
N GLY A 12 59.97 47.64 -3.11
CA GLY A 12 59.32 46.41 -3.56
C GLY A 12 57.79 46.33 -3.39
N GLY A 13 57.14 47.40 -2.93
CA GLY A 13 55.70 47.44 -2.66
C GLY A 13 55.26 46.66 -1.41
N PHE A 14 53.99 46.81 -1.03
CA PHE A 14 53.40 46.06 0.08
C PHE A 14 53.03 44.64 -0.35
N LYS A 15 52.99 43.71 0.61
CA LYS A 15 52.48 42.36 0.37
C LYS A 15 51.03 42.43 -0.13
N PRO A 16 50.63 41.57 -1.09
CA PRO A 16 49.27 41.57 -1.58
C PRO A 16 48.31 41.19 -0.46
N ILE A 17 47.41 42.12 -0.11
CA ILE A 17 46.36 41.89 0.87
C ILE A 17 45.26 41.07 0.20
N ARG A 18 44.94 39.91 0.78
CA ARG A 18 43.79 39.11 0.33
C ARG A 18 42.50 39.82 0.71
N TYR A 19 41.86 40.46 -0.26
CA TYR A 19 40.56 41.13 -0.08
C TYR A 19 39.36 40.18 -0.25
N LYS A 20 39.56 39.01 -0.88
CA LYS A 20 38.50 38.01 -1.07
C LYS A 20 38.41 37.04 0.10
N ARG A 21 37.18 36.64 0.43
CA ARG A 21 36.91 35.60 1.43
C ARG A 21 37.51 34.26 0.98
N PHE A 22 38.23 33.59 1.87
CA PHE A 22 38.74 32.24 1.63
C PHE A 22 37.72 31.19 2.11
N LEU A 23 37.01 30.54 1.19
CA LEU A 23 36.19 29.36 1.51
C LEU A 23 36.88 28.12 0.97
N PRO A 24 37.39 27.22 1.82
CA PRO A 24 37.87 25.94 1.37
C PRO A 24 36.68 25.07 0.93
N LYS A 25 36.77 24.46 -0.26
CA LYS A 25 35.82 23.43 -0.69
C LYS A 25 36.06 22.18 0.16
N LYS A 26 35.32 22.07 1.27
CA LYS A 26 35.38 20.93 2.18
C LYS A 26 34.25 19.96 1.84
N GLY A 27 34.60 18.67 1.73
CA GLY A 27 33.63 17.58 1.56
C GLY A 27 33.81 16.78 0.26
N PRO A 28 33.15 15.62 0.20
CA PRO A 28 33.15 14.76 -0.98
C PRO A 28 32.44 15.45 -2.15
N SER A 29 32.83 15.10 -3.38
CA SER A 29 32.17 15.55 -4.59
C SER A 29 30.71 15.05 -4.65
N GLY A 30 29.82 15.77 -5.33
CA GLY A 30 28.43 15.35 -5.53
C GLY A 30 28.32 13.97 -6.17
N LEU A 31 29.22 13.64 -7.09
CA LEU A 31 29.28 12.31 -7.73
C LEU A 31 29.61 11.22 -6.71
N THR A 32 30.59 11.46 -5.82
CA THR A 32 30.97 10.48 -4.80
C THR A 32 29.83 10.21 -3.82
N LEU A 33 29.05 11.24 -3.48
CA LEU A 33 27.85 11.08 -2.65
C LEU A 33 26.78 10.26 -3.40
N ALA A 34 26.49 10.60 -4.65
CA ALA A 34 25.50 9.88 -5.45
C ALA A 34 25.83 8.39 -5.60
N VAL A 35 27.09 8.04 -5.87
CA VAL A 35 27.55 6.65 -5.94
C VAL A 35 27.41 5.96 -4.60
N SER A 36 27.87 6.58 -3.51
CA SER A 36 27.80 5.98 -2.17
C SER A 36 26.37 5.64 -1.76
N ILE A 37 25.43 6.57 -1.98
CA ILE A 37 24.02 6.41 -1.65
C ILE A 37 23.41 5.31 -2.50
N THR A 38 23.69 5.32 -3.81
CA THR A 38 23.20 4.29 -4.74
C THR A 38 23.71 2.91 -4.36
N SER A 39 24.99 2.77 -3.98
CA SER A 39 25.57 1.49 -3.54
C SER A 39 24.92 0.97 -2.26
N ILE A 40 24.70 1.84 -1.26
CA ILE A 40 24.03 1.46 -0.01
C ILE A 40 22.59 1.01 -0.29
N MET A 41 21.86 1.74 -1.12
CA MET A 41 20.49 1.37 -1.49
C MET A 41 20.45 0.05 -2.25
N ALA A 42 21.36 -0.16 -3.22
CA ALA A 42 21.44 -1.40 -3.98
C ALA A 42 21.68 -2.61 -3.06
N TYR A 43 22.57 -2.47 -2.07
CA TYR A 43 22.80 -3.51 -1.08
C TYR A 43 21.59 -3.74 -0.17
N GLY A 44 20.92 -2.68 0.27
CA GLY A 44 19.70 -2.78 1.07
C GLY A 44 18.60 -3.54 0.32
N PHE A 45 18.37 -3.22 -0.95
CA PHE A 45 17.39 -3.93 -1.78
C PHE A 45 17.77 -5.39 -2.00
N TYR A 46 19.05 -5.70 -2.19
CA TYR A 46 19.52 -7.08 -2.29
C TYR A 46 19.12 -7.92 -1.06
N ARG A 47 19.36 -7.40 0.15
CA ARG A 47 18.98 -8.08 1.40
C ARG A 47 17.46 -8.22 1.59
N VAL A 48 16.70 -7.20 1.19
CA VAL A 48 15.22 -7.26 1.21
C VAL A 48 14.71 -8.32 0.24
N MET A 49 15.31 -8.44 -0.94
CA MET A 49 14.93 -9.46 -1.92
C MET A 49 15.18 -10.88 -1.41
N GLU A 50 16.26 -11.12 -0.65
CA GLU A 50 16.48 -12.39 0.04
C GLU A 50 15.35 -12.70 1.01
N GLY A 51 15.02 -11.78 1.93
CA GLY A 51 13.94 -11.98 2.91
C GLY A 51 12.55 -12.11 2.29
N ARG A 52 12.29 -11.48 1.13
CA ARG A 52 11.02 -11.64 0.41
C ARG A 52 10.76 -13.08 -0.01
N ARG A 53 11.81 -13.85 -0.35
CA ARG A 53 11.66 -15.26 -0.75
C ARG A 53 11.04 -16.07 0.38
N GLU A 54 11.52 -15.90 1.60
CA GLU A 54 10.98 -16.56 2.80
C GLU A 54 9.51 -16.18 3.02
N THR A 55 9.17 -14.89 2.90
CA THR A 55 7.77 -14.45 3.08
C THR A 55 6.84 -15.02 2.02
N PHE A 56 7.32 -15.19 0.78
CA PHE A 56 6.53 -15.81 -0.27
C PHE A 56 6.34 -17.31 -0.04
N GLU A 57 7.36 -18.00 0.50
CA GLU A 57 7.23 -19.41 0.89
C GLU A 57 6.20 -19.58 2.01
N LEU A 58 6.24 -18.74 3.04
CA LEU A 58 5.24 -18.74 4.12
C LEU A 58 3.82 -18.43 3.61
N GLN A 59 3.69 -17.45 2.70
CA GLN A 59 2.40 -17.12 2.08
C GLN A 59 1.90 -18.27 1.22
N ARG A 60 2.79 -18.95 0.50
CA ARG A 60 2.47 -20.14 -0.27
C ARG A 60 1.94 -21.22 0.67
N GLU A 61 2.66 -21.60 1.72
CA GLU A 61 2.20 -22.60 2.70
C GLU A 61 0.81 -22.27 3.25
N LYS A 62 0.57 -21.01 3.65
CA LYS A 62 -0.74 -20.53 4.09
C LYS A 62 -1.82 -20.69 3.01
N LEU A 63 -1.51 -20.34 1.76
CA LEU A 63 -2.44 -20.48 0.63
C LEU A 63 -2.76 -21.94 0.34
N TRP A 64 -1.76 -22.82 0.36
CA TRP A 64 -1.98 -24.27 0.19
C TRP A 64 -2.90 -24.81 1.29
N GLY A 65 -2.64 -24.47 2.55
CA GLY A 65 -3.55 -24.83 3.66
C GLY A 65 -4.98 -24.34 3.43
N ARG A 66 -5.14 -23.10 2.93
CA ARG A 66 -6.46 -22.57 2.58
C ARG A 66 -7.12 -23.35 1.44
N ILE A 67 -6.42 -23.62 0.34
CA ILE A 67 -6.97 -24.33 -0.82
C ILE A 67 -7.55 -25.69 -0.42
N TYR A 68 -6.88 -26.42 0.48
CA TYR A 68 -7.38 -27.70 0.97
C TYR A 68 -8.60 -27.58 1.88
N LEU A 69 -8.70 -26.51 2.68
CA LEU A 69 -9.82 -26.32 3.61
C LEU A 69 -11.04 -25.64 2.97
N VAL A 70 -10.84 -24.82 1.93
CA VAL A 70 -11.90 -24.10 1.22
C VAL A 70 -13.06 -24.99 0.80
N PRO A 71 -12.88 -26.18 0.16
CA PRO A 71 -14.04 -26.99 -0.25
C PRO A 71 -14.87 -27.47 0.95
N PHE A 72 -14.23 -27.80 2.08
CA PHE A 72 -14.95 -28.18 3.30
C PHE A 72 -15.74 -27.01 3.90
N LEU A 73 -15.10 -25.84 4.04
CA LEU A 73 -15.75 -24.63 4.55
C LEU A 73 -16.89 -24.17 3.63
N GLN A 74 -16.69 -24.27 2.32
CA GLN A 74 -17.70 -23.95 1.33
C GLN A 74 -18.90 -24.89 1.44
N ALA A 75 -18.67 -26.19 1.65
CA ALA A 75 -19.74 -27.15 1.85
C ALA A 75 -20.57 -26.87 3.11
N GLU A 76 -19.93 -26.52 4.24
CA GLU A 76 -20.65 -26.11 5.45
C GLU A 76 -21.45 -24.82 5.22
N THR A 77 -20.84 -23.84 4.53
CA THR A 77 -21.53 -22.59 4.18
C THR A 77 -22.75 -22.84 3.28
N ASP A 78 -22.62 -23.70 2.27
CA ASP A 78 -23.73 -24.06 1.38
C ASP A 78 -24.87 -24.76 2.14
N ARG A 79 -24.56 -25.61 3.14
CA ARG A 79 -25.58 -26.23 4.02
C ARG A 79 -26.33 -25.19 4.86
N ASP A 80 -25.61 -24.24 5.44
CA ASP A 80 -26.21 -23.18 6.26
C ASP A 80 -27.06 -22.22 5.44
N VAL A 81 -26.60 -21.85 4.24
CA VAL A 81 -27.38 -21.03 3.31
C VAL A 81 -28.67 -21.74 2.94
N TYR A 82 -28.63 -23.03 2.60
CA TYR A 82 -29.83 -23.80 2.27
C TYR A 82 -30.86 -23.78 3.41
N ARG A 83 -30.43 -23.98 4.66
CA ARG A 83 -31.30 -23.93 5.84
C ARG A 83 -31.95 -22.55 6.01
N ARG A 84 -31.17 -21.48 5.84
CA ARG A 84 -31.68 -20.10 5.95
C ARG A 84 -32.69 -19.78 4.85
N THR A 85 -32.41 -20.17 3.61
CA THR A 85 -33.33 -19.96 2.48
C THR A 85 -34.65 -20.68 2.71
N ARG A 86 -34.63 -21.94 3.18
CA ARG A 86 -35.86 -22.66 3.54
C ARG A 86 -36.67 -21.96 4.62
N ALA A 87 -36.01 -21.53 5.71
CA ALA A 87 -36.69 -20.79 6.76
C ALA A 87 -37.24 -19.44 6.27
N GLN A 88 -36.59 -18.79 5.29
CA GLN A 88 -37.10 -17.57 4.66
C GLN A 88 -38.32 -17.85 3.78
N GLU A 89 -38.30 -18.90 2.96
CA GLU A 89 -39.45 -19.34 2.14
C GLU A 89 -40.67 -19.65 3.01
N GLU A 90 -40.48 -20.33 4.14
CA GLU A 90 -41.57 -20.63 5.09
C GLU A 90 -42.16 -19.36 5.73
N ARG A 91 -41.29 -18.41 6.13
CA ARG A 91 -41.74 -17.12 6.68
C ARG A 91 -42.46 -16.28 5.62
N GLU A 92 -41.96 -16.29 4.39
CA GLU A 92 -42.56 -15.61 3.25
C GLU A 92 -43.94 -16.21 2.95
N ALA A 93 -44.05 -17.54 2.90
CA ALA A 93 -45.31 -18.24 2.68
C ALA A 93 -46.36 -17.91 3.73
N TRP A 94 -45.95 -17.78 5.00
CA TRP A 94 -46.83 -17.36 6.08
C TRP A 94 -47.24 -15.89 5.98
N ALA A 95 -46.30 -14.99 5.69
CA ALA A 95 -46.57 -13.55 5.60
C ALA A 95 -47.42 -13.17 4.37
N MET A 96 -47.27 -13.89 3.24
CA MET A 96 -47.83 -13.50 1.95
C MET A 96 -49.15 -14.21 1.58
N GLN A 97 -49.79 -14.91 2.53
CA GLN A 97 -51.05 -15.64 2.29
C GLN A 97 -52.19 -14.76 1.73
N GLY A 98 -52.18 -13.45 2.00
CA GLY A 98 -53.22 -12.52 1.59
C GLY A 98 -52.99 -11.82 0.24
N VAL A 99 -51.87 -12.06 -0.45
CA VAL A 99 -51.50 -11.29 -1.66
C VAL A 99 -51.81 -12.09 -2.93
N PRO A 100 -52.66 -11.59 -3.84
CA PRO A 100 -53.00 -12.29 -5.08
C PRO A 100 -51.79 -12.36 -6.03
N ASN A 101 -51.65 -13.50 -6.73
CA ASN A 101 -50.56 -13.80 -7.67
C ASN A 101 -49.13 -13.84 -7.08
N TRP A 102 -48.99 -13.93 -5.75
CA TRP A 102 -47.69 -14.10 -5.12
C TRP A 102 -47.21 -15.57 -5.19
N LYS A 103 -45.99 -15.80 -5.68
CA LYS A 103 -45.35 -17.11 -5.68
C LYS A 103 -44.15 -17.08 -4.73
N VAL A 104 -44.22 -17.92 -3.70
CA VAL A 104 -43.16 -18.02 -2.68
C VAL A 104 -41.86 -18.49 -3.33
N GLY A 105 -40.74 -17.85 -2.95
CA GLY A 105 -39.41 -18.21 -3.46
C GLY A 105 -39.16 -17.84 -4.92
N GLU A 106 -40.05 -17.07 -5.55
CA GLU A 106 -39.82 -16.56 -6.90
C GLU A 106 -38.73 -15.47 -6.87
N SER A 107 -37.78 -15.57 -7.81
CA SER A 107 -36.77 -14.54 -7.98
C SER A 107 -37.38 -13.22 -8.45
N ALA A 108 -36.98 -12.11 -7.83
CA ALA A 108 -37.38 -10.77 -8.26
C ALA A 108 -36.98 -10.51 -9.72
N PRO A 109 -37.73 -9.64 -10.41
CA PRO A 109 -37.63 -9.45 -11.86
C PRO A 109 -36.20 -9.21 -12.37
N ALA A 110 -35.40 -8.45 -11.62
CA ALA A 110 -34.02 -8.11 -11.99
C ALA A 110 -33.07 -9.33 -12.06
N TYR A 111 -33.37 -10.41 -11.34
CA TYR A 111 -32.51 -11.59 -11.25
C TYR A 111 -33.17 -12.89 -11.73
N LYS A 112 -34.31 -12.80 -12.43
CA LYS A 112 -35.01 -13.97 -13.02
C LYS A 112 -34.16 -14.75 -14.03
N ALA A 113 -33.28 -14.07 -14.75
CA ALA A 113 -32.38 -14.72 -15.72
C ALA A 113 -31.22 -15.49 -15.05
N THR A 114 -30.92 -15.20 -13.79
CA THR A 114 -29.79 -15.78 -13.08
C THR A 114 -30.20 -17.10 -12.42
N LYS A 115 -29.43 -18.17 -12.67
CA LYS A 115 -29.72 -19.50 -12.09
C LYS A 115 -29.64 -19.54 -10.55
N ARG A 116 -28.74 -18.76 -9.94
CA ARG A 116 -28.59 -18.65 -8.49
C ARG A 116 -28.22 -17.22 -8.14
N HIS A 117 -29.06 -16.56 -7.35
CA HIS A 117 -28.80 -15.24 -6.79
C HIS A 117 -28.46 -15.41 -5.31
N ILE A 118 -27.37 -14.80 -4.87
CA ILE A 118 -27.05 -14.67 -3.44
C ILE A 118 -27.61 -13.31 -3.03
N PRO A 119 -28.58 -13.26 -2.09
CA PRO A 119 -29.12 -11.99 -1.65
C PRO A 119 -27.99 -11.17 -1.03
N THR A 120 -27.84 -9.93 -1.48
CA THR A 120 -26.99 -8.97 -0.78
C THR A 120 -27.62 -8.73 0.58
N ASN A 121 -26.85 -8.84 1.66
CA ASN A 121 -27.30 -8.33 2.94
C ASN A 121 -27.40 -6.80 2.79
N THR A 122 -28.59 -6.27 2.55
CA THR A 122 -28.85 -4.85 2.74
C THR A 122 -28.98 -4.64 4.24
N GLU A 123 -27.84 -4.60 4.92
CA GLU A 123 -27.78 -4.10 6.27
C GLU A 123 -28.27 -2.65 6.20
N VAL A 124 -29.49 -2.43 6.69
CA VAL A 124 -29.85 -1.13 7.27
C VAL A 124 -28.95 -0.99 8.49
N ASP A 125 -27.78 -0.40 8.27
CA ASP A 125 -26.85 0.00 9.30
C ASP A 125 -27.54 1.13 10.08
N TRP A 126 -28.18 0.78 11.20
CA TRP A 126 -28.77 1.75 12.14
C TRP A 126 -27.93 1.89 13.41
N LEU A 127 -26.61 1.71 13.27
CA LEU A 127 -25.63 2.37 14.14
C LEU A 127 -25.05 3.59 13.43
#